data_AF-A0A100JU62-F1
#
_entry.id   AF-A0A100JU62-F1
#
_cell.length_a   1.000
_cell.length_b   1.000
_cell.length_c   1.000
_cell.angle_alpha   90.00
_cell.angle_beta   90.00
_cell.angle_gamma   90.00
#
_symmetry.space_group_name_H-M   'P 1'
#
loop_
_entity.id
_entity.type
_entity.pdbx_description
1 polymer ?
#
loop_
_entity_poly.entity_id
_entity_poly.type
_entity_poly.pdbx_seq_one_letter_code
_entity_poly.pdbx_strand_id
1 'polypeptide(L)'
;MSSIKNTALDADKDIAGYSRSSWWQRIVAHIAELQCQLNRIKLLNPQGLAPHEEEIAAKAETHLNAARLAADRRKNPWSIISGADIDRAFANIHRAETNILRLTPTEELCELGTLVLANARQHLGDEDPRRAKLEIQLQNNGHRLTEEMRELAVTTLLASQMAEEKERARARSFRNILLASVMATTVIAGLFIVWGFLSPSSIASNICFIPDPDKPQVCPIGSSETGQDMLIVMAFGSAAAAFAAAVSLKGIQGTSTPYSVPLMLVLLRIPVGALAALMGLVLIHGGFIPGLSNLDSAPQIIAWAILFGILQESVTRLVDRQGKDVLNNVRGSEREFQSSSRKSDRSEK
;
A
#
# COMPACT_ATOMS: atom_id res chain seq x y z
N MET A 1 -38.28 -9.64 -9.86
CA MET A 1 -38.21 -8.24 -9.41
C MET A 1 -36.96 -7.60 -9.98
N SER A 2 -37.14 -6.84 -11.06
CA SER A 2 -36.08 -6.06 -11.72
C SER A 2 -35.70 -4.90 -10.80
N SER A 3 -34.52 -4.98 -10.17
CA SER A 3 -33.95 -3.84 -9.46
C SER A 3 -33.49 -2.84 -10.52
N ILE A 4 -34.31 -1.83 -10.78
CA ILE A 4 -33.92 -0.62 -11.51
C ILE A 4 -32.75 -0.01 -10.70
N LYS A 5 -31.52 -0.27 -11.16
CA LYS A 5 -30.30 0.29 -10.59
C LYS A 5 -30.16 1.68 -11.17
N ASN A 6 -30.52 2.70 -10.40
CA ASN A 6 -30.31 4.10 -10.76
C ASN A 6 -28.80 4.38 -10.86
N THR A 7 -28.23 4.24 -12.06
CA THR A 7 -26.92 4.76 -12.43
C THR A 7 -27.12 6.14 -13.05
N ALA A 8 -26.71 7.18 -12.35
CA ALA A 8 -26.61 8.53 -12.93
C ALA A 8 -25.32 8.62 -13.77
N LEU A 9 -25.35 8.05 -14.97
CA LEU A 9 -24.32 8.29 -15.98
C LEU A 9 -24.65 9.62 -16.64
N ASP A 10 -23.73 10.58 -16.60
CA ASP A 10 -23.79 11.75 -17.47
C ASP A 10 -23.38 11.36 -18.90
N ALA A 11 -23.41 12.31 -19.84
CA ALA A 11 -23.05 12.05 -21.24
C ALA A 11 -21.63 11.48 -21.39
N ASP A 12 -20.75 11.85 -20.47
CA ASP A 12 -19.33 11.46 -20.43
C ASP A 12 -19.07 10.18 -19.61
N LYS A 13 -20.11 9.63 -18.95
CA LYS A 13 -20.15 8.38 -18.16
C LYS A 13 -19.34 8.40 -16.86
N ASP A 14 -19.16 9.57 -16.25
CA ASP A 14 -18.16 9.82 -15.20
C ASP A 14 -18.73 10.05 -13.79
N ILE A 15 -20.03 9.87 -13.57
CA ILE A 15 -20.63 10.24 -12.26
C ILE A 15 -21.35 9.06 -11.56
N ALA A 16 -21.56 7.91 -12.22
CA ALA A 16 -22.05 6.71 -11.54
C ALA A 16 -21.71 5.40 -12.25
N GLY A 17 -20.97 4.52 -11.57
CA GLY A 17 -20.58 3.21 -12.05
C GLY A 17 -20.80 2.12 -11.00
N TYR A 18 -20.70 0.87 -11.43
CA TYR A 18 -21.01 -0.31 -10.61
C TYR A 18 -19.98 -0.63 -9.50
N SER A 19 -18.86 0.12 -9.41
CA SER A 19 -17.71 -0.19 -8.56
C SER A 19 -17.70 0.61 -7.25
N ARG A 20 -17.73 -0.09 -6.10
CA ARG A 20 -17.87 0.51 -4.75
C ARG A 20 -16.56 0.90 -4.05
N SER A 21 -15.39 0.72 -4.67
CA SER A 21 -14.12 1.02 -3.99
C SER A 21 -13.88 2.53 -3.92
N SER A 22 -13.44 3.03 -2.76
CA SER A 22 -13.17 4.46 -2.53
C SER A 22 -12.20 5.06 -3.55
N TRP A 23 -11.18 4.31 -3.98
CA TRP A 23 -10.26 4.75 -5.03
C TRP A 23 -10.96 5.01 -6.37
N TRP A 24 -11.86 4.11 -6.78
CA TRP A 24 -12.60 4.25 -8.05
C TRP A 24 -13.45 5.53 -8.04
N GLN A 25 -14.16 5.79 -6.94
CA GLN A 25 -14.99 6.99 -6.78
C GLN A 25 -14.15 8.27 -6.89
N ARG A 26 -12.96 8.30 -6.28
CA ARG A 26 -12.04 9.44 -6.36
C ARG A 26 -11.52 9.66 -7.76
N ILE A 27 -11.11 8.60 -8.46
CA ILE A 27 -10.60 8.69 -9.83
C ILE A 27 -11.67 9.19 -10.79
N VAL A 28 -12.87 8.63 -10.71
CA VAL A 28 -13.95 8.95 -11.63
C VAL A 28 -14.45 10.39 -11.42
N ALA A 29 -14.57 10.84 -10.17
CA ALA A 29 -14.84 12.25 -9.87
C ALA A 29 -13.75 13.19 -10.42
N HIS A 30 -12.49 12.79 -10.33
CA HIS A 30 -11.37 13.57 -10.86
C HIS A 30 -11.34 13.61 -12.40
N ILE A 31 -11.66 12.50 -13.05
CA ILE A 31 -11.84 12.43 -14.51
C ILE A 31 -12.99 13.36 -14.93
N ALA A 32 -14.11 13.34 -14.21
CA ALA A 32 -15.26 14.20 -14.49
C ALA A 32 -14.89 15.69 -14.41
N GLU A 33 -14.12 16.08 -13.39
CA GLU A 33 -13.62 17.44 -13.23
C GLU A 33 -12.74 17.88 -14.42
N LEU A 34 -11.78 17.04 -14.82
CA LEU A 34 -10.91 17.33 -15.96
C LEU A 34 -11.67 17.36 -17.29
N GLN A 35 -12.67 16.49 -17.45
CA GLN A 35 -13.54 16.51 -18.63
C GLN A 35 -14.38 17.80 -18.65
N CYS A 36 -14.90 18.24 -17.50
CA CYS A 36 -15.63 19.50 -17.38
C CYS A 36 -14.74 20.70 -17.78
N GLN A 37 -13.50 20.75 -17.30
CA GLN A 37 -12.54 21.79 -17.69
C GLN A 37 -12.27 21.78 -19.21
N LEU A 38 -12.06 20.60 -19.79
CA LEU A 38 -11.82 20.47 -21.23
C LEU A 38 -13.04 20.87 -22.07
N ASN A 39 -14.24 20.44 -21.67
CA ASN A 39 -15.50 20.81 -22.31
C ASN A 39 -15.69 22.33 -22.26
N ARG A 40 -15.40 22.95 -21.12
CA ARG A 40 -15.46 24.41 -20.94
C ARG A 40 -14.49 25.15 -21.87
N ILE A 41 -13.25 24.69 -21.98
CA ILE A 41 -12.26 25.27 -22.91
C ILE A 41 -12.77 25.23 -24.36
N LYS A 42 -13.37 24.11 -24.77
CA LYS A 42 -14.01 23.99 -26.10
C LYS A 42 -15.18 24.95 -26.28
N LEU A 43 -16.02 25.13 -25.25
CA LEU A 43 -17.16 26.05 -25.29
C LEU A 43 -16.74 27.53 -25.35
N LEU A 44 -15.64 27.91 -24.70
CA LEU A 44 -15.09 29.26 -24.77
C LEU A 44 -14.54 29.61 -26.17
N ASN A 45 -14.31 28.61 -27.03
CA ASN A 45 -13.80 28.76 -28.39
C ASN A 45 -14.83 28.30 -29.44
N PRO A 46 -15.96 29.02 -29.61
CA PRO A 46 -17.06 28.59 -30.48
C PRO A 46 -16.69 28.55 -31.98
N GLN A 47 -15.62 29.23 -32.40
CA GLN A 47 -15.09 29.16 -33.77
C GLN A 47 -14.10 27.98 -33.97
N GLY A 48 -13.90 27.16 -32.94
CA GLY A 48 -12.87 26.13 -32.89
C GLY A 48 -11.59 26.63 -32.22
N LEU A 49 -10.79 25.69 -31.70
CA LEU A 49 -9.45 25.98 -31.22
C LEU A 49 -8.49 26.10 -32.41
N ALA A 50 -7.29 26.65 -32.19
CA ALA A 50 -6.25 26.58 -33.22
C ALA A 50 -5.93 25.09 -33.55
N PRO A 51 -5.49 24.74 -34.77
CA PRO A 51 -5.27 23.35 -35.16
C PRO A 51 -4.34 22.57 -34.20
N HIS A 52 -3.30 23.24 -33.69
CA HIS A 52 -2.37 22.64 -32.72
C HIS A 52 -2.99 22.40 -31.34
N GLU A 53 -3.89 23.29 -30.90
CA GLU A 53 -4.61 23.16 -29.63
C GLU A 53 -5.71 22.09 -29.72
N GLU A 54 -6.33 21.94 -30.89
CA GLU A 54 -7.29 20.88 -31.17
C GLU A 54 -6.65 19.49 -31.06
N GLU A 55 -5.42 19.31 -31.57
CA GLU A 55 -4.66 18.07 -31.38
C GLU A 55 -4.35 17.79 -29.91
N ILE A 56 -3.98 18.82 -29.12
CA ILE A 56 -3.73 18.68 -27.68
C ILE A 56 -5.03 18.29 -26.95
N ALA A 57 -6.16 18.91 -27.31
CA ALA A 57 -7.47 18.61 -26.74
C ALA A 57 -7.90 17.18 -27.04
N ALA A 58 -7.77 16.74 -28.30
CA ALA A 58 -8.05 15.35 -28.70
C ALA A 58 -7.17 14.35 -27.96
N LYS A 59 -5.89 14.70 -27.71
CA LYS A 59 -4.99 13.87 -26.90
C LYS A 59 -5.41 13.81 -25.44
N ALA A 60 -5.84 14.92 -24.85
CA ALA A 60 -6.38 14.97 -23.49
C ALA A 60 -7.61 14.06 -23.36
N GLU A 61 -8.56 14.10 -24.30
CA GLU A 61 -9.72 13.20 -24.33
C GLU A 61 -9.33 11.72 -24.43
N THR A 62 -8.32 11.42 -25.27
CA THR A 62 -7.80 10.05 -25.39
C THR A 62 -7.26 9.55 -24.05
N HIS A 63 -6.55 10.41 -23.30
CA HIS A 63 -6.06 10.07 -21.98
C HIS A 63 -7.19 9.91 -20.95
N LEU A 64 -8.17 10.81 -20.91
CA LEU A 64 -9.33 10.67 -20.01
C LEU A 64 -10.10 9.37 -20.30
N ASN A 65 -10.32 9.04 -21.56
CA ASN A 65 -10.95 7.77 -21.96
C ASN A 65 -10.11 6.55 -21.55
N ALA A 66 -8.78 6.60 -21.71
CA ALA A 66 -7.91 5.52 -21.26
C ALA A 66 -7.93 5.36 -19.72
N ALA A 67 -8.11 6.46 -18.98
CA ALA A 67 -8.27 6.44 -17.53
C ALA A 67 -9.62 5.83 -17.12
N ARG A 68 -10.72 6.19 -17.78
CA ARG A 68 -12.06 5.58 -17.58
C ARG A 68 -12.02 4.07 -17.81
N LEU A 69 -11.44 3.63 -18.92
CA LEU A 69 -11.30 2.22 -19.26
C LEU A 69 -10.46 1.44 -18.22
N ALA A 70 -9.42 2.07 -17.68
CA ALA A 70 -8.63 1.46 -16.61
C ALA A 70 -9.41 1.37 -15.29
N ALA A 71 -10.18 2.39 -14.94
CA ALA A 71 -11.03 2.40 -13.75
C ALA A 71 -12.17 1.37 -13.81
N ASP A 72 -12.79 1.22 -14.99
CA ASP A 72 -13.96 0.34 -15.20
C ASP A 72 -13.61 -1.10 -15.57
N ARG A 73 -12.33 -1.41 -15.72
CA ARG A 73 -11.89 -2.76 -16.10
C ARG A 73 -12.44 -3.79 -15.10
N ARG A 74 -13.04 -4.86 -15.64
CA ARG A 74 -13.60 -5.94 -14.83
C ARG A 74 -12.51 -6.52 -13.92
N LYS A 75 -12.77 -6.47 -12.61
CA LYS A 75 -11.85 -6.95 -11.58
C LYS A 75 -11.65 -8.46 -11.73
N ASN A 76 -10.46 -8.86 -12.18
CA ASN A 76 -9.98 -10.24 -12.06
C ASN A 76 -9.02 -10.32 -10.85
N PRO A 77 -8.86 -11.48 -10.18
CA PRO A 77 -8.06 -11.58 -8.96
C PRO A 77 -6.60 -11.12 -9.18
N TRP A 78 -6.04 -11.40 -10.36
CA TRP A 78 -4.68 -10.99 -10.74
C TRP A 78 -4.50 -9.48 -10.91
N SER A 79 -5.51 -8.75 -11.40
CA SER A 79 -5.51 -7.29 -11.57
C SER A 79 -5.57 -6.55 -10.22
N ILE A 80 -6.32 -7.10 -9.26
CA ILE A 80 -6.40 -6.58 -7.89
C ILE A 80 -5.04 -6.70 -7.19
N ILE A 81 -4.33 -7.79 -7.47
CA ILE A 81 -3.00 -8.03 -6.93
C ILE A 81 -1.97 -7.14 -7.61
N SER A 82 -1.99 -7.04 -8.95
CA SER A 82 -0.98 -6.28 -9.69
C SER A 82 -1.05 -4.78 -9.43
N GLY A 83 -2.26 -4.21 -9.26
CA GLY A 83 -2.45 -2.76 -9.13
C GLY A 83 -2.17 -1.97 -10.43
N ALA A 84 -1.96 -2.66 -11.55
CA ALA A 84 -1.56 -2.04 -12.81
C ALA A 84 -2.64 -1.10 -13.39
N ASP A 85 -3.92 -1.42 -13.19
CA ASP A 85 -5.02 -0.58 -13.66
C ASP A 85 -5.10 0.74 -12.88
N ILE A 86 -4.68 0.74 -11.60
CA ILE A 86 -4.58 1.96 -10.78
C ILE A 86 -3.51 2.89 -11.34
N ASP A 87 -2.30 2.36 -11.54
CA ASP A 87 -1.19 3.12 -12.12
C ASP A 87 -1.53 3.63 -13.52
N ARG A 88 -2.20 2.80 -14.34
CA ARG A 88 -2.64 3.20 -15.68
C ARG A 88 -3.65 4.35 -15.65
N ALA A 89 -4.63 4.31 -14.74
CA ALA A 89 -5.62 5.37 -14.61
C ALA A 89 -4.96 6.71 -14.22
N PHE A 90 -4.12 6.70 -13.19
CA PHE A 90 -3.41 7.90 -12.73
C PHE A 90 -2.43 8.44 -13.77
N ALA A 91 -1.65 7.58 -14.42
CA ALA A 91 -0.72 8.03 -15.46
C ALA A 91 -1.46 8.73 -16.60
N ASN A 92 -2.63 8.23 -17.01
CA ASN A 92 -3.42 8.90 -18.04
C ASN A 92 -4.06 10.21 -17.54
N ILE A 93 -4.57 10.24 -16.30
CA ILE A 93 -5.04 11.48 -15.66
C ILE A 93 -3.95 12.55 -15.66
N HIS A 94 -2.74 12.22 -15.21
CA HIS A 94 -1.61 13.15 -15.16
C HIS A 94 -1.29 13.74 -16.54
N ARG A 95 -1.32 12.91 -17.59
CA ARG A 95 -1.13 13.39 -18.97
C ARG A 95 -2.27 14.31 -19.42
N ALA A 96 -3.51 13.98 -19.08
CA ALA A 96 -4.64 14.86 -19.35
C ALA A 96 -4.50 16.21 -18.63
N GLU A 97 -4.12 16.22 -17.35
CA GLU A 97 -3.86 17.45 -16.58
C GLU A 97 -2.81 18.34 -17.25
N THR A 98 -1.68 17.77 -17.67
CA THR A 98 -0.64 18.56 -18.35
C THR A 98 -1.12 19.14 -19.68
N ASN A 99 -1.97 18.43 -20.42
CA ASN A 99 -2.54 18.91 -21.67
C ASN A 99 -3.61 19.99 -21.43
N ILE A 100 -4.46 19.82 -20.40
CA ILE A 100 -5.46 20.82 -20.03
C ILE A 100 -4.77 22.10 -19.55
N LEU A 101 -3.68 22.00 -18.78
CA LEU A 101 -2.87 23.16 -18.38
C LEU A 101 -2.28 23.89 -19.60
N ARG A 102 -1.83 23.16 -20.63
CA ARG A 102 -1.36 23.76 -21.90
C ARG A 102 -2.47 24.56 -22.60
N LEU A 103 -3.71 24.13 -22.49
CA LEU A 103 -4.88 24.74 -23.14
C LEU A 103 -5.60 25.80 -22.29
N THR A 104 -5.21 25.97 -21.03
CA THR A 104 -5.91 26.86 -20.10
C THR A 104 -5.75 28.33 -20.55
N PRO A 105 -6.82 29.13 -20.66
CA PRO A 105 -6.72 30.54 -21.04
C PRO A 105 -5.82 31.33 -20.06
N THR A 106 -5.11 32.34 -20.57
CA THR A 106 -4.14 33.13 -19.78
C THR A 106 -4.78 33.82 -18.56
N GLU A 107 -6.06 34.17 -18.65
CA GLU A 107 -6.82 34.79 -17.56
C GLU A 107 -6.91 33.88 -16.32
N GLU A 108 -7.09 32.58 -16.54
CA GLU A 108 -7.24 31.58 -15.48
C GLU A 108 -5.91 30.97 -15.05
N LEU A 109 -4.94 30.96 -15.97
CA LEU A 109 -3.59 30.47 -15.70
C LEU A 109 -3.00 31.13 -14.44
N CYS A 110 -3.29 32.41 -14.23
CA CYS A 110 -2.87 33.20 -13.07
C CYS A 110 -3.17 32.53 -11.73
N GLU A 111 -4.28 31.81 -11.60
CA GLU A 111 -4.74 31.18 -10.34
C GLU A 111 -4.10 29.81 -10.07
N LEU A 112 -3.54 29.17 -11.11
CA LEU A 112 -3.00 27.81 -11.02
C LEU A 112 -1.56 27.77 -10.44
N GLY A 113 -0.92 28.92 -10.26
CA GLY A 113 0.48 28.98 -9.81
C GLY A 113 0.72 28.32 -8.46
N THR A 114 -0.17 28.55 -7.50
CA THR A 114 -0.06 27.95 -6.17
C THR A 114 -0.28 26.44 -6.21
N LEU A 115 -1.21 25.96 -7.05
CA LEU A 115 -1.50 24.54 -7.22
C LEU A 115 -0.28 23.79 -7.80
N VAL A 116 0.29 24.30 -8.89
CA VAL A 116 1.46 23.68 -9.53
C VAL A 116 2.68 23.72 -8.60
N LEU A 117 2.92 24.83 -7.91
CA LEU A 117 4.02 24.95 -6.96
C LEU A 117 3.85 24.01 -5.76
N ALA A 118 2.63 23.85 -5.24
CA ALA A 118 2.34 22.91 -4.16
C ALA A 118 2.65 21.47 -4.58
N ASN A 119 2.20 21.05 -5.77
CA ASN A 119 2.49 19.72 -6.30
C ASN A 119 4.01 19.51 -6.53
N ALA A 120 4.68 20.54 -7.08
CA ALA A 120 6.13 20.55 -7.25
C ALA A 120 6.89 20.39 -5.92
N ARG A 121 6.53 21.18 -4.89
CA ARG A 121 7.12 21.07 -3.54
C ARG A 121 6.84 19.71 -2.91
N GLN A 122 5.66 19.15 -3.16
CA GLN A 122 5.29 17.85 -2.64
C GLN A 122 6.20 16.75 -3.20
N HIS A 123 6.42 16.67 -4.51
CA HIS A 123 7.11 15.50 -5.10
C HIS A 123 8.54 15.75 -5.57
N LEU A 124 8.93 17.00 -5.83
CA LEU A 124 10.29 17.33 -6.24
C LEU A 124 11.17 17.68 -5.04
N GLY A 125 12.45 17.32 -5.12
CA GLY A 125 13.45 17.73 -4.12
C GLY A 125 13.75 19.23 -4.19
N ASP A 126 14.34 19.77 -3.13
CA ASP A 126 14.70 21.20 -3.07
C ASP A 126 15.77 21.58 -4.11
N GLU A 127 16.58 20.61 -4.54
CA GLU A 127 17.62 20.75 -5.57
C GLU A 127 17.09 20.64 -7.02
N ASP A 128 15.79 20.42 -7.24
CA ASP A 128 15.27 20.32 -8.61
C ASP A 128 15.27 21.71 -9.29
N PRO A 129 15.99 21.89 -10.42
CA PRO A 129 16.15 23.21 -11.03
C PRO A 129 14.84 23.77 -11.59
N ARG A 130 13.87 22.92 -11.94
CA ARG A 130 12.57 23.35 -12.47
C ARG A 130 11.71 23.92 -11.34
N ARG A 131 11.66 23.22 -10.20
CA ARG A 131 11.00 23.70 -8.98
C ARG A 131 11.58 25.04 -8.54
N ALA A 132 12.91 25.13 -8.42
CA ALA A 132 13.57 26.36 -7.98
C ALA A 132 13.28 27.54 -8.92
N LYS A 133 13.35 27.33 -10.24
CA LYS A 133 13.00 28.36 -11.23
C LYS A 133 11.55 28.79 -11.14
N LEU A 134 10.62 27.85 -11.02
CA LEU A 134 9.19 28.13 -10.91
C LEU A 134 8.90 28.94 -9.63
N GLU A 135 9.53 28.55 -8.52
CA GLU A 135 9.37 29.23 -7.22
C GLU A 135 9.86 30.68 -7.27
N ILE A 136 11.04 30.93 -7.84
CA ILE A 136 11.60 32.29 -8.01
C ILE A 136 10.68 33.14 -8.90
N GLN A 137 10.25 32.62 -10.04
CA GLN A 137 9.39 33.38 -10.95
C GLN A 137 8.01 33.67 -10.36
N LEU A 138 7.42 32.71 -9.63
CA LEU A 138 6.16 32.93 -8.93
C LEU A 138 6.30 33.95 -7.82
N GLN A 139 7.38 33.93 -7.03
CA GLN A 139 7.62 34.95 -6.00
C GLN A 139 7.72 36.35 -6.59
N ASN A 140 8.40 36.50 -7.72
CA ASN A 140 8.56 37.80 -8.40
C ASN A 140 7.25 38.31 -9.04
N ASN A 141 6.36 37.42 -9.47
CA ASN A 141 5.10 37.75 -10.13
C ASN A 141 3.87 37.68 -9.19
N GLY A 142 4.07 37.80 -7.87
CA GLY A 142 2.97 37.82 -6.91
C GLY A 142 2.17 36.51 -6.85
N HIS A 143 2.86 35.37 -7.06
CA HIS A 143 2.34 34.00 -7.09
C HIS A 143 1.38 33.69 -8.24
N ARG A 144 1.39 34.52 -9.30
CA ARG A 144 0.59 34.31 -10.51
C ARG A 144 1.43 33.73 -11.64
N LEU A 145 0.86 32.77 -12.37
CA LEU A 145 1.48 32.29 -13.61
C LEU A 145 1.15 33.24 -14.77
N THR A 146 2.17 33.57 -15.55
CA THR A 146 2.02 34.29 -16.83
C THR A 146 2.13 33.33 -18.01
N GLU A 147 1.75 33.79 -19.20
CA GLU A 147 1.86 33.02 -20.45
C GLU A 147 3.27 32.50 -20.70
N GLU A 148 4.29 33.32 -20.45
CA GLU A 148 5.71 32.96 -20.62
C GLU A 148 6.15 31.84 -19.67
N MET A 149 5.48 31.72 -18.52
CA MET A 149 5.74 30.68 -17.52
C MET A 149 5.00 29.38 -17.79
N ARG A 150 4.07 29.34 -18.77
CA ARG A 150 3.22 28.18 -19.07
C ARG A 150 4.03 26.91 -19.28
N GLU A 151 5.02 26.93 -20.16
CA GLU A 151 5.87 25.76 -20.42
C GLU A 151 6.69 25.35 -19.20
N LEU A 152 7.17 26.31 -18.39
CA LEU A 152 7.86 26.00 -17.15
C LEU A 152 6.92 25.32 -16.14
N ALA A 153 5.68 25.81 -16.01
CA ALA A 153 4.68 25.22 -15.14
C ALA A 153 4.31 23.81 -15.60
N VAL A 154 4.06 23.61 -16.90
CA VAL A 154 3.73 22.30 -17.47
C VAL A 154 4.87 21.31 -17.29
N THR A 155 6.11 21.70 -17.59
CA THR A 155 7.28 20.81 -17.43
C THR A 155 7.57 20.49 -15.96
N THR A 156 7.30 21.42 -15.04
CA THR A 156 7.43 21.20 -13.60
C THR A 156 6.33 20.27 -13.07
N LEU A 157 5.07 20.47 -13.48
CA LEU A 157 3.96 19.58 -13.13
C LEU A 157 4.17 18.17 -13.66
N LEU A 158 4.61 18.04 -14.91
CA LEU A 158 4.93 16.73 -15.48
C LEU A 158 6.03 16.03 -14.68
N ALA A 159 7.06 16.78 -14.27
CA ALA A 159 8.15 16.24 -13.46
C ALA A 159 7.67 15.77 -12.08
N SER A 160 6.80 16.54 -11.43
CA SER A 160 6.25 16.19 -10.11
C SER A 160 5.36 14.95 -10.19
N GLN A 161 4.51 14.85 -11.22
CA GLN A 161 3.68 13.67 -11.48
C GLN A 161 4.53 12.42 -11.80
N MET A 162 5.61 12.55 -12.58
CA MET A 162 6.54 11.43 -12.81
C MET A 162 7.25 10.97 -11.53
N ALA A 163 7.60 11.91 -10.64
CA ALA A 163 8.16 11.58 -9.34
C ALA A 163 7.13 10.85 -8.47
N GLU A 164 5.89 11.33 -8.43
CA GLU A 164 4.78 10.68 -7.74
C GLU A 164 4.52 9.25 -8.25
N GLU A 165 4.50 9.05 -9.58
CA GLU A 165 4.36 7.72 -10.19
C GLU A 165 5.47 6.76 -9.73
N LYS A 166 6.71 7.24 -9.62
CA LYS A 166 7.85 6.45 -9.14
C LYS A 166 7.72 6.10 -7.66
N GLU A 167 7.26 7.04 -6.83
CA GLU A 167 6.98 6.79 -5.41
C GLU A 167 5.92 5.69 -5.24
N ARG A 168 4.80 5.81 -5.97
CA ARG A 168 3.71 4.81 -5.95
C ARG A 168 4.16 3.45 -6.48
N ALA A 169 4.95 3.42 -7.55
CA ALA A 169 5.49 2.18 -8.12
C ALA A 169 6.40 1.43 -7.13
N ARG A 170 7.19 2.15 -6.31
CA ARG A 170 7.98 1.53 -5.22
C ARG A 170 7.08 0.88 -4.16
N ALA A 171 6.03 1.57 -3.73
CA ALA A 171 5.08 1.02 -2.75
C ALA A 171 4.35 -0.22 -3.29
N ARG A 172 3.96 -0.22 -4.56
CA ARG A 172 3.38 -1.38 -5.24
C ARG A 172 4.37 -2.54 -5.34
N SER A 173 5.61 -2.29 -5.77
CA SER A 173 6.67 -3.32 -5.83
C SER A 173 6.89 -3.96 -4.47
N PHE A 174 7.00 -3.13 -3.42
CA PHE A 174 7.12 -3.60 -2.05
C PHE A 174 5.92 -4.43 -1.59
N ARG A 175 4.68 -3.99 -1.86
CA ARG A 175 3.46 -4.80 -1.61
C ARG A 175 3.52 -6.15 -2.30
N ASN A 176 3.96 -6.22 -3.56
CA ASN A 176 4.06 -7.47 -4.30
C ASN A 176 5.13 -8.40 -3.74
N ILE A 177 6.28 -7.86 -3.33
CA ILE A 177 7.33 -8.62 -2.64
C ILE A 177 6.78 -9.19 -1.32
N LEU A 178 6.09 -8.37 -0.52
CA LEU A 178 5.45 -8.83 0.72
C LEU A 178 4.43 -9.93 0.48
N LEU A 179 3.57 -9.78 -0.53
CA LEU A 179 2.59 -10.81 -0.88
C LEU A 179 3.29 -12.12 -1.29
N ALA A 180 4.36 -12.05 -2.07
CA ALA A 180 5.16 -13.22 -2.43
C ALA A 180 5.78 -13.87 -1.18
N SER A 181 6.30 -13.08 -0.24
CA SER A 181 6.83 -13.58 1.03
C SER A 181 5.76 -14.24 1.91
N VAL A 182 4.56 -13.65 1.99
CA VAL A 182 3.40 -14.24 2.70
C VAL A 182 3.05 -15.59 2.08
N MET A 183 2.93 -15.66 0.75
CA MET A 183 2.62 -16.90 0.04
C MET A 183 3.70 -17.95 0.28
N ALA A 184 4.97 -17.59 0.13
CA ALA A 184 6.09 -18.52 0.32
C ALA A 184 6.14 -19.07 1.76
N THR A 185 6.05 -18.19 2.76
CA THR A 185 6.06 -18.61 4.18
C THR A 185 4.83 -19.43 4.56
N THR A 186 3.65 -19.10 4.02
CA THR A 186 2.43 -19.89 4.21
C THR A 186 2.54 -21.27 3.59
N VAL A 187 3.13 -21.37 2.39
CA VAL A 187 3.40 -22.67 1.74
C VAL A 187 4.37 -23.48 2.59
N ILE A 188 5.46 -22.89 3.08
CA ILE A 188 6.42 -23.58 3.96
C ILE A 188 5.73 -24.09 5.24
N ALA A 189 4.95 -23.24 5.91
CA ALA A 189 4.18 -23.66 7.10
C ALA A 189 3.20 -24.81 6.77
N GLY A 190 2.48 -24.70 5.66
CA GLY A 190 1.59 -25.76 5.17
C GLY A 190 2.31 -27.07 4.87
N LEU A 191 3.51 -27.01 4.27
CA LEU A 191 4.33 -28.19 4.01
C LEU A 191 4.75 -28.88 5.32
N PHE A 192 5.11 -28.12 6.36
CA PHE A 192 5.40 -28.66 7.68
C PHE A 192 4.18 -29.34 8.32
N ILE A 193 2.99 -28.76 8.17
CA ILE A 193 1.74 -29.38 8.64
C ILE A 193 1.50 -30.70 7.90
N VAL A 194 1.55 -30.67 6.56
CA VAL A 194 1.35 -31.86 5.71
C VAL A 194 2.36 -32.95 6.04
N TRP A 195 3.63 -32.59 6.23
CA TRP A 195 4.68 -33.54 6.63
C TRP A 195 4.37 -34.14 8.00
N GLY A 196 3.94 -33.34 8.99
CA GLY A 196 3.53 -33.84 10.30
C GLY A 196 2.41 -34.89 10.22
N PHE A 197 1.47 -34.77 9.28
CA PHE A 197 0.43 -35.78 9.05
C PHE A 197 0.91 -37.01 8.27
N LEU A 198 1.79 -36.84 7.27
CA LEU A 198 2.29 -37.93 6.44
C LEU A 198 3.35 -38.79 7.15
N SER A 199 4.14 -38.20 8.04
CA SER A 199 5.21 -38.90 8.77
C SER A 199 5.35 -38.35 10.20
N PRO A 200 4.43 -38.73 11.11
CA PRO A 200 4.44 -38.25 12.50
C PRO A 200 5.78 -38.55 13.20
N SER A 201 6.33 -39.74 13.01
CA SER A 201 7.53 -40.22 13.72
C SER A 201 8.81 -39.44 13.42
N SER A 202 8.91 -38.73 12.28
CA SER A 202 10.14 -38.02 11.91
C SER A 202 10.18 -36.57 12.41
N ILE A 203 9.05 -35.87 12.39
CA ILE A 203 9.00 -34.44 12.74
C ILE A 203 8.18 -34.17 13.99
N ALA A 204 7.04 -34.84 14.19
CA ALA A 204 6.22 -34.60 15.38
C ALA A 204 6.91 -35.09 16.66
N SER A 205 7.81 -36.07 16.56
CA SER A 205 8.68 -36.48 17.66
C SER A 205 9.58 -35.34 18.19
N ASN A 206 10.04 -34.42 17.32
CA ASN A 206 10.91 -33.29 17.71
C ASN A 206 10.17 -32.17 18.48
N ILE A 207 8.85 -32.23 18.60
CA ILE A 207 8.04 -31.29 19.40
C ILE A 207 7.45 -31.95 20.66
N CYS A 208 7.75 -33.23 20.88
CA CYS A 208 7.44 -33.94 22.12
C CYS A 208 8.68 -34.00 23.01
N PHE A 209 8.47 -34.10 24.32
CA PHE A 209 9.54 -34.04 25.31
C PHE A 209 9.47 -35.26 26.23
N ILE A 210 10.64 -35.78 26.60
CA ILE A 210 10.80 -36.82 27.60
C ILE A 210 11.51 -36.16 28.78
N PRO A 211 10.77 -35.72 29.81
CA PRO A 211 11.33 -34.90 30.87
C PRO A 211 12.28 -35.69 31.81
N ASP A 212 12.12 -37.01 31.87
CA ASP A 212 12.93 -37.92 32.67
C ASP A 212 12.87 -39.31 31.99
N PRO A 213 13.95 -40.12 31.91
CA PRO A 213 13.90 -41.50 31.42
C PRO A 213 12.80 -42.37 32.05
N ASP A 214 12.38 -42.07 33.28
CA ASP A 214 11.35 -42.83 34.00
C ASP A 214 9.91 -42.28 33.82
N LYS A 215 9.73 -41.19 33.07
CA LYS A 215 8.43 -40.55 32.85
C LYS A 215 7.92 -40.75 31.42
N PRO A 216 6.59 -40.81 31.20
CA PRO A 216 6.02 -40.93 29.87
C PRO A 216 6.32 -39.68 29.03
N GLN A 217 6.46 -39.89 27.72
CA GLN A 217 6.58 -38.82 26.74
C GLN A 217 5.37 -37.87 26.80
N VAL A 218 5.64 -36.57 26.72
CA VAL A 218 4.62 -35.52 26.71
C VAL A 218 4.65 -34.83 25.35
N CYS A 219 3.48 -34.76 24.71
CA CYS A 219 3.27 -34.08 23.43
C CYS A 219 2.27 -32.92 23.59
N PRO A 220 2.18 -32.00 22.61
CA PRO A 220 1.21 -30.91 22.64
C PRO A 220 -0.24 -31.35 22.86
N ILE A 221 -0.64 -32.51 22.33
CA ILE A 221 -1.96 -33.13 22.49
C ILE A 221 -1.78 -34.50 23.15
N GLY A 222 -1.67 -34.49 24.47
CA GLY A 222 -1.59 -35.72 25.27
C GLY A 222 -0.20 -36.36 25.23
N SER A 223 -0.15 -37.67 24.98
CA SER A 223 1.07 -38.49 25.16
C SER A 223 1.45 -39.32 23.93
N SER A 224 0.79 -39.11 22.79
CA SER A 224 1.04 -39.84 21.55
C SER A 224 1.40 -38.91 20.41
N GLU A 225 2.40 -39.28 19.63
CA GLU A 225 2.86 -38.52 18.47
C GLU A 225 1.77 -38.48 17.38
N THR A 226 1.18 -37.32 17.15
CA THR A 226 0.18 -37.13 16.10
C THR A 226 0.47 -35.91 15.24
N GLY A 227 0.09 -35.95 13.96
CA GLY A 227 0.19 -34.77 13.09
C GLY A 227 -0.63 -33.57 13.59
N GLN A 228 -1.60 -33.81 14.49
CA GLN A 228 -2.38 -32.74 15.15
C GLN A 228 -1.52 -31.90 16.11
N ASP A 229 -0.48 -32.48 16.71
CA ASP A 229 0.49 -31.76 17.56
C ASP A 229 1.16 -30.62 16.78
N MET A 230 1.49 -30.90 15.52
CA MET A 230 2.11 -29.94 14.62
C MET A 230 1.14 -28.80 14.26
N LEU A 231 -0.13 -29.15 13.99
CA LEU A 231 -1.17 -28.18 13.68
C LEU A 231 -1.47 -27.26 14.87
N ILE A 232 -1.60 -27.80 16.08
CA ILE A 232 -1.97 -27.01 17.26
C ILE A 232 -0.85 -26.03 17.64
N VAL A 233 0.41 -26.46 17.60
CA VAL A 233 1.57 -25.60 17.87
C VAL A 233 1.62 -24.44 16.89
N MET A 234 1.51 -24.71 15.59
CA MET A 234 1.52 -23.65 14.58
C MET A 234 0.30 -22.74 14.69
N ALA A 235 -0.88 -23.28 15.01
CA ALA A 235 -2.09 -22.49 15.20
C ALA A 235 -1.96 -21.51 16.37
N PHE A 236 -1.45 -21.95 17.53
CA PHE A 236 -1.20 -21.07 18.67
C PHE A 236 -0.10 -20.05 18.40
N GLY A 237 0.97 -20.43 17.69
CA GLY A 237 2.00 -19.51 17.23
C GLY A 237 1.46 -18.41 16.32
N SER A 238 0.65 -18.78 15.32
CA SER A 238 -0.04 -17.85 14.42
C SER A 238 -1.07 -16.98 15.15
N ALA A 239 -1.81 -17.52 16.11
CA ALA A 239 -2.81 -16.76 16.87
C ALA A 239 -2.13 -15.69 17.76
N ALA A 240 -1.06 -16.08 18.47
CA ALA A 240 -0.28 -15.16 19.30
C ALA A 240 0.35 -14.04 18.46
N ALA A 241 0.89 -14.39 17.30
CA ALA A 241 1.39 -13.47 16.29
C ALA A 241 0.34 -12.48 15.78
N ALA A 242 -0.84 -12.98 15.42
CA ALA A 242 -1.95 -12.16 14.94
C ALA A 242 -2.42 -11.18 16.02
N PHE A 243 -2.49 -11.63 17.28
CA PHE A 243 -2.84 -10.77 18.42
C PHE A 243 -1.79 -9.67 18.63
N ALA A 244 -0.49 -10.02 18.66
CA ALA A 244 0.59 -9.05 18.77
C ALA A 244 0.57 -8.03 17.61
N ALA A 245 0.28 -8.48 16.39
CA ALA A 245 0.12 -7.62 15.23
C ALA A 245 -1.10 -6.69 15.35
N ALA A 246 -2.25 -7.19 15.82
CA ALA A 246 -3.44 -6.40 16.04
C ALA A 246 -3.23 -5.27 17.06
N VAL A 247 -2.50 -5.53 18.14
CA VAL A 247 -2.13 -4.49 19.12
C VAL A 247 -1.28 -3.39 18.48
N SER A 248 -0.38 -3.75 17.55
CA SER A 248 0.45 -2.77 16.84
C SER A 248 -0.31 -1.87 15.87
N LEU A 249 -1.52 -2.25 15.43
CA LEU A 249 -2.36 -1.48 14.51
C LEU A 249 -3.04 -0.27 15.15
N LYS A 250 -3.11 -0.19 16.50
CA LYS A 250 -3.86 0.85 17.23
C LYS A 250 -3.41 2.29 16.90
N GLY A 251 -2.18 2.47 16.42
CA GLY A 251 -1.62 3.79 16.05
C GLY A 251 -1.76 4.17 14.57
N ILE A 252 -2.32 3.30 13.72
CA ILE A 252 -2.39 3.56 12.28
C ILE A 252 -3.64 4.39 11.98
N GLN A 253 -3.44 5.68 11.71
CA GLN A 253 -4.46 6.54 11.11
C GLN A 253 -4.69 6.08 9.66
N GLY A 254 -5.95 6.14 9.19
CA GLY A 254 -6.42 5.46 7.97
C GLY A 254 -5.47 5.52 6.77
N THR A 255 -5.34 4.40 6.04
CA THR A 255 -4.43 4.33 4.90
C THR A 255 -5.05 5.01 3.68
N SER A 256 -4.60 6.21 3.35
CA SER A 256 -5.00 6.95 2.15
C SER A 256 -4.37 6.40 0.86
N THR A 257 -3.39 5.49 0.98
CA THR A 257 -2.75 4.83 -0.17
C THR A 257 -3.53 3.57 -0.60
N PRO A 258 -3.76 3.38 -1.91
CA PRO A 258 -4.55 2.25 -2.43
C PRO A 258 -3.89 0.87 -2.22
N TYR A 259 -2.63 0.83 -1.76
CA TYR A 259 -1.81 -0.37 -1.72
C TYR A 259 -1.77 -1.07 -0.35
N SER A 260 -2.45 -0.53 0.68
CA SER A 260 -2.63 -1.13 2.02
C SER A 260 -1.42 -1.92 2.53
N VAL A 261 -0.21 -1.38 2.36
CA VAL A 261 1.06 -2.02 2.75
C VAL A 261 1.07 -2.47 4.21
N PRO A 262 0.54 -1.68 5.19
CA PRO A 262 0.48 -2.12 6.58
C PRO A 262 -0.30 -3.41 6.80
N LEU A 263 -1.36 -3.64 6.02
CA LEU A 263 -2.15 -4.87 6.11
C LEU A 263 -1.33 -6.08 5.65
N MET A 264 -0.51 -5.94 4.61
CA MET A 264 0.36 -7.02 4.13
C MET A 264 1.46 -7.37 5.13
N LEU A 265 2.00 -6.36 5.83
CA LEU A 265 2.98 -6.58 6.91
C LEU A 265 2.35 -7.36 8.08
N VAL A 266 1.11 -7.03 8.45
CA VAL A 266 0.36 -7.79 9.46
C VAL A 266 0.10 -9.22 9.00
N LEU A 267 -0.31 -9.41 7.74
CA LEU A 267 -0.57 -10.73 7.18
C LEU A 267 0.68 -11.61 7.17
N LEU A 268 1.86 -11.03 6.91
CA LEU A 268 3.15 -11.74 6.94
C LEU A 268 3.49 -12.29 8.33
N ARG A 269 3.06 -11.64 9.41
CA ARG A 269 3.36 -12.10 10.78
C ARG A 269 2.65 -13.40 11.16
N ILE A 270 1.55 -13.74 10.51
CA ILE A 270 0.77 -14.95 10.83
C ILE A 270 1.56 -16.23 10.50
N PRO A 271 2.03 -16.45 9.26
CA PRO A 271 2.82 -17.63 8.94
C PRO A 271 4.20 -17.59 9.59
N VAL A 272 4.82 -16.41 9.74
CA VAL A 272 6.11 -16.28 10.45
C VAL A 272 5.95 -16.68 11.92
N GLY A 273 4.83 -16.34 12.57
CA GLY A 273 4.54 -16.73 13.94
C GLY A 273 4.39 -18.24 14.13
N ALA A 274 3.72 -18.93 13.19
CA ALA A 274 3.64 -20.39 13.17
C ALA A 274 5.04 -21.02 13.07
N LEU A 275 5.85 -20.56 12.11
CA LEU A 275 7.21 -21.07 11.91
C LEU A 275 8.12 -20.78 13.10
N ALA A 276 7.99 -19.59 13.72
CA ALA A 276 8.74 -19.24 14.92
C ALA A 276 8.39 -20.14 16.11
N ALA A 277 7.10 -20.44 16.31
CA ALA A 277 6.66 -21.37 17.34
C ALA A 277 7.25 -22.78 17.14
N LEU A 278 7.19 -23.29 15.90
CA LEU A 278 7.77 -24.58 15.55
C LEU A 278 9.30 -24.60 15.77
N MET A 279 10.02 -23.63 15.22
CA MET A 279 11.47 -23.56 15.34
C MET A 279 11.94 -23.36 16.78
N GLY A 280 11.20 -22.58 17.58
CA GLY A 280 11.50 -22.38 18.99
C GLY A 280 11.39 -23.68 19.80
N LEU A 281 10.34 -24.49 19.57
CA LEU A 281 10.20 -25.79 20.24
C LEU A 281 11.27 -26.80 19.79
N VAL A 282 11.59 -26.84 18.49
CA VAL A 282 12.69 -27.69 17.98
C VAL A 282 14.03 -27.27 18.60
N LEU A 283 14.26 -25.98 18.83
CA LEU A 283 15.47 -25.47 19.48
C LEU A 283 15.56 -25.89 20.96
N ILE A 284 14.43 -25.88 21.67
CA ILE A 284 14.35 -26.40 23.05
C ILE A 284 14.62 -27.91 23.05
N HIS A 285 14.01 -28.66 22.13
CA HIS A 285 14.21 -30.11 22.02
C HIS A 285 15.67 -30.48 21.71
N GLY A 286 16.34 -29.69 20.86
CA GLY A 286 17.76 -29.85 20.56
C GLY A 286 18.73 -29.49 21.69
N GLY A 287 18.23 -29.08 22.87
CA GLY A 287 19.06 -28.76 24.03
C GLY A 287 19.91 -27.49 23.89
N PHE A 288 19.63 -26.64 22.90
CA PHE A 288 20.38 -25.39 22.66
C PHE A 288 20.18 -24.35 23.78
N ILE A 289 19.07 -24.42 24.51
CA ILE A 289 18.77 -23.53 25.62
C ILE A 289 18.99 -24.29 26.93
N PRO A 290 20.13 -24.09 27.63
CA PRO A 290 20.43 -24.81 28.85
C PRO A 290 19.37 -24.53 29.94
N GLY A 291 18.85 -25.59 30.57
CA GLY A 291 17.87 -25.50 31.65
C GLY A 291 16.39 -25.46 31.25
N LEU A 292 16.07 -25.51 29.94
CA LEU A 292 14.68 -25.50 29.44
C LEU A 292 14.27 -26.79 28.69
N SER A 293 15.11 -27.83 28.69
CA SER A 293 14.91 -29.08 27.92
C SER A 293 13.76 -29.97 28.43
N ASN A 294 13.28 -29.76 29.65
CA ASN A 294 12.26 -30.60 30.29
C ASN A 294 10.93 -29.83 30.36
N LEU A 295 10.18 -29.90 29.26
CA LEU A 295 8.79 -29.45 29.23
C LEU A 295 7.91 -30.59 29.73
N ASP A 296 7.40 -30.44 30.95
CA ASP A 296 6.78 -31.53 31.70
C ASP A 296 5.27 -31.67 31.45
N SER A 297 4.66 -30.71 30.74
CA SER A 297 3.21 -30.70 30.50
C SER A 297 2.82 -30.09 29.15
N ALA A 298 1.74 -30.61 28.54
CA ALA A 298 1.20 -30.10 27.28
C ALA A 298 0.87 -28.58 27.32
N PRO A 299 0.26 -28.02 28.39
CA PRO A 299 0.04 -26.58 28.48
C PRO A 299 1.34 -25.76 28.48
N GLN A 300 2.44 -26.29 29.05
CA GLN A 300 3.73 -25.62 29.05
C GLN A 300 4.32 -25.55 27.63
N ILE A 301 4.21 -26.64 26.85
CA ILE A 301 4.62 -26.66 25.43
C ILE A 301 3.85 -25.60 24.63
N ILE A 302 2.52 -25.54 24.82
CA ILE A 302 1.67 -24.54 24.15
C ILE A 302 2.03 -23.11 24.60
N ALA A 303 2.32 -22.89 25.88
CA ALA A 303 2.73 -21.58 26.38
C ALA A 303 4.05 -21.11 25.72
N TRP A 304 5.01 -22.01 25.52
CA TRP A 304 6.24 -21.70 24.78
C TRP A 304 5.97 -21.44 23.30
N ALA A 305 5.07 -22.19 22.66
CA ALA A 305 4.65 -21.92 21.27
C ALA A 305 4.07 -20.50 21.12
N ILE A 306 3.21 -20.07 22.06
CA ILE A 306 2.67 -18.71 22.12
C ILE A 306 3.79 -17.68 22.29
N LEU A 307 4.71 -17.92 23.24
CA LEU A 307 5.82 -17.02 23.52
C LEU A 307 6.73 -16.83 22.30
N PHE A 308 7.10 -17.91 21.60
CA PHE A 308 7.89 -17.84 20.38
C PHE A 308 7.13 -17.16 19.23
N GLY A 309 5.81 -17.39 19.11
CA GLY A 309 4.95 -16.68 18.16
C GLY A 309 4.93 -15.15 18.38
N ILE A 310 5.07 -14.70 19.62
CA ILE A 310 5.24 -13.27 19.96
C ILE A 310 6.67 -12.79 19.68
N LEU A 311 7.68 -13.59 20.06
CA LEU A 311 9.10 -13.25 19.95
C LEU A 311 9.62 -13.15 18.51
N GLN A 312 8.82 -13.54 17.50
CA GLN A 312 9.15 -13.34 16.08
C GLN A 312 9.48 -11.89 15.71
N GLU A 313 9.11 -10.92 16.56
CA GLU A 313 9.32 -9.48 16.34
C GLU A 313 10.78 -9.15 16.02
N SER A 314 11.74 -9.89 16.58
CA SER A 314 13.16 -9.72 16.28
C SER A 314 13.50 -9.91 14.79
N VAL A 315 12.80 -10.82 14.11
CA VAL A 315 12.98 -11.10 12.68
C VAL A 315 12.15 -10.15 11.82
N THR A 316 10.90 -9.86 12.21
CA THR A 316 9.99 -9.03 11.40
C THR A 316 10.31 -7.54 11.46
N ARG A 317 11.01 -7.07 12.51
CA ARG A 317 11.39 -5.66 12.70
C ARG A 317 12.13 -5.05 11.50
N LEU A 318 13.00 -5.81 10.83
CA LEU A 318 13.74 -5.31 9.67
C LEU A 318 12.79 -5.03 8.49
N VAL A 319 11.89 -5.98 8.21
CA VAL A 319 10.87 -5.87 7.15
C VAL A 319 9.90 -4.73 7.47
N ASP A 320 9.49 -4.61 8.73
CA ASP A 320 8.62 -3.52 9.20
C ASP A 320 9.28 -2.14 9.05
N ARG A 321 10.59 -2.02 9.34
CA ARG A 321 11.36 -0.78 9.14
C ARG A 321 11.44 -0.42 7.66
N GLN A 322 11.74 -1.38 6.79
CA GLN A 322 11.78 -1.16 5.36
C GLN A 322 10.40 -0.75 4.81
N GLY A 323 9.32 -1.37 5.31
CA GLY A 323 7.96 -1.00 4.93
C GLY A 323 7.58 0.42 5.34
N LYS A 324 7.99 0.85 6.55
CA LYS A 324 7.84 2.24 6.99
C LYS A 324 8.61 3.21 6.11
N ASP A 325 9.85 2.87 5.73
CA ASP A 325 10.67 3.73 4.87
C ASP A 325 10.04 3.88 3.46
N VAL A 326 9.59 2.78 2.85
CA VAL A 326 8.90 2.83 1.56
C VAL A 326 7.62 3.68 1.63
N LEU A 327 6.82 3.52 2.69
CA LEU A 327 5.61 4.32 2.91
C LEU A 327 5.92 5.80 3.19
N ASN A 328 7.00 6.07 3.94
CA ASN A 328 7.48 7.42 4.19
C ASN A 328 7.94 8.10 2.90
N ASN A 329 8.45 7.33 1.94
CA ASN A 329 8.84 7.85 0.64
C ASN A 329 7.66 8.08 -0.32
N VAL A 330 6.46 7.59 -0.02
CA VAL A 330 5.24 8.00 -0.74
C VAL A 330 4.73 9.29 -0.12
N ARG A 331 4.85 10.40 -0.84
CA ARG A 331 4.45 11.72 -0.35
C ARG A 331 2.96 11.93 -0.67
N GLY A 332 2.09 11.72 0.32
CA GLY A 332 0.67 12.06 0.22
C GLY A 332 0.38 13.50 0.64
N SER A 333 -0.74 14.08 0.18
CA SER A 333 -1.12 15.48 0.47
C SER A 333 -1.47 15.75 1.94
N GLU A 334 -1.54 14.71 2.78
CA GLU A 334 -1.94 14.81 4.19
C GLU A 334 -0.80 15.23 5.14
N ARG A 335 0.45 15.29 4.67
CA ARG A 335 1.61 15.57 5.55
C ARG A 335 1.77 17.03 5.96
N GLU A 336 1.19 17.98 5.23
CA GLU A 336 1.43 19.40 5.51
C GLU A 336 0.62 19.93 6.72
N PHE A 337 -0.45 19.24 7.14
CA PHE A 337 -1.22 19.61 8.33
C PHE A 337 -0.56 19.24 9.67
N GLN A 338 0.48 18.38 9.68
CA GLN A 338 1.10 17.92 10.94
C GLN A 338 2.35 18.72 11.38
N SER A 339 2.92 19.58 10.53
CA SER A 339 4.16 20.29 10.88
C SER A 339 3.96 21.48 11.83
N SER A 340 2.75 22.02 11.95
CA SER A 340 2.45 23.16 12.83
C SER A 340 2.07 22.75 14.25
N SER A 341 1.46 21.58 14.48
CA SER A 341 0.98 21.19 15.82
C SER A 341 2.07 20.70 16.77
N ARG A 342 3.26 20.31 16.29
CA ARG A 342 4.37 19.82 17.15
C ARG A 342 5.43 20.86 17.52
N LYS A 343 5.41 22.04 16.90
CA LYS A 343 6.32 23.14 17.27
C LYS A 343 5.75 24.05 18.37
N SER A 344 4.43 24.05 18.60
CA SER A 344 3.84 24.87 19.67
C SER A 344 4.10 24.33 21.08
N ASP A 345 4.23 23.02 21.27
CA ASP A 345 4.40 22.41 22.60
C ASP A 345 5.87 22.30 23.09
N ARG A 346 6.83 22.84 22.32
CA ARG A 346 8.26 22.78 22.69
C ARG A 346 8.93 24.15 22.85
N SER A 347 8.15 25.23 22.82
CA SER A 347 8.61 26.60 23.11
C SER A 347 8.17 27.12 24.49
N GLU A 348 7.48 26.29 25.28
CA GLU A 348 7.07 26.64 26.64
C GLU A 348 7.49 25.51 27.62
N LYS A 349 8.80 25.42 27.87
CA LYS A 349 9.37 24.92 29.13
C LYS A 349 10.86 25.22 29.23
#